data_AF-A0AAW8AK35-F1
#
_entry.id   AF-A0AAW8AK35-F1
#
_cell.length_a   1.000
_cell.length_b   1.000
_cell.length_c   1.000
_cell.angle_alpha   90.00
_cell.angle_beta   90.00
_cell.angle_gamma   90.00
#
_symmetry.space_group_name_H-M   'P 1'
#
loop_
_entity.id
_entity.type
_entity.pdbx_description
1 polymer ?
#
loop_
_entity_poly.entity_id
_entity_poly.type
_entity_poly.pdbx_seq_one_letter_code
_entity_poly.pdbx_strand_id
1 'polypeptide(L)'
;MGYSPHIGFIHSGSPLPFVYDLADLYKERLCIDLAFSLSREMAGRYDKHKVSEAFRKRVIALDLLNLIAADINELMGGKGARRT
;
A
#
# COMPACT_ATOMS: atom_id res chain seq x y z
N MET A 1 -12.50 8.37 -5.19
CA MET A 1 -13.08 7.50 -4.15
C MET A 1 -13.67 8.28 -2.97
N GLY A 2 -13.18 9.49 -2.64
CA GLY A 2 -13.87 10.38 -1.69
C GLY A 2 -13.64 10.08 -0.20
N TYR A 3 -12.75 9.13 0.13
CA TYR A 3 -12.39 8.80 1.51
C TYR A 3 -11.39 9.79 2.11
N SER A 4 -11.45 9.99 3.43
CA SER A 4 -10.50 10.82 4.17
C SER A 4 -9.23 10.03 4.50
N PRO A 5 -8.03 10.50 4.14
CA PRO A 5 -6.78 9.83 4.51
C PRO A 5 -6.50 9.90 6.03
N HIS A 6 -7.19 10.78 6.74
CA HIS A 6 -7.01 11.03 8.18
C HIS A 6 -7.86 10.12 9.08
N ILE A 7 -8.72 9.26 8.51
CA ILE A 7 -9.63 8.38 9.26
C ILE A 7 -9.23 6.94 9.00
N GLY A 8 -8.36 6.37 9.83
CA GLY A 8 -7.99 4.95 9.79
C GLY A 8 -8.86 4.08 10.68
N PHE A 9 -8.74 2.76 10.49
CA PHE A 9 -9.40 1.70 11.23
C PHE A 9 -8.43 0.99 12.19
N ILE A 10 -7.23 0.64 11.71
CA ILE A 10 -6.21 -0.03 12.52
C ILE A 10 -5.23 0.99 13.07
N HIS A 11 -4.69 1.86 12.19
CA HIS A 11 -3.83 2.95 12.61
C HIS A 11 -4.65 4.14 13.11
N SER A 12 -4.18 4.77 14.19
CA SER A 12 -4.72 6.02 14.72
C SER A 12 -3.58 6.93 15.20
N GLY A 13 -3.81 8.24 15.30
CA GLY A 13 -2.82 9.22 15.77
C GLY A 13 -1.67 9.54 14.80
N SER A 14 -1.59 8.86 13.65
CA SER A 14 -0.69 9.21 12.54
C SER A 14 -1.24 10.40 11.74
N PRO A 15 -0.39 11.14 10.99
CA PRO A 15 -0.86 12.11 10.00
C PRO A 15 -1.71 11.49 8.87
N LEU A 16 -1.51 10.21 8.53
CA LEU A 16 -2.18 9.54 7.39
C LEU A 16 -2.57 8.08 7.72
N PRO A 17 -3.41 7.84 8.74
CA PRO A 17 -3.71 6.51 9.25
C PRO A 17 -4.37 5.59 8.21
N PHE A 18 -5.29 6.11 7.39
CA PHE A 18 -5.94 5.28 6.35
C PHE A 18 -4.97 4.87 5.24
N VAL A 19 -3.98 5.71 4.93
CA VAL A 19 -2.93 5.38 3.96
C VAL A 19 -2.07 4.23 4.47
N TYR A 20 -1.80 4.18 5.78
CA TYR A 20 -1.04 3.08 6.39
C TYR A 20 -1.85 1.79 6.41
N ASP A 21 -3.13 1.86 6.78
CA ASP A 21 -4.02 0.69 6.70
C ASP A 21 -4.04 0.06 5.31
N LEU A 22 -4.13 0.88 4.24
CA LEU A 22 -4.10 0.38 2.86
C LEU A 22 -2.72 -0.10 2.43
N ALA A 23 -1.64 0.62 2.79
CA ALA A 23 -0.28 0.21 2.46
C ALA A 23 0.04 -1.17 3.04
N ASP A 24 -0.53 -1.48 4.20
CA ASP A 24 -0.31 -2.73 4.92
C ASP A 24 -0.88 -3.96 4.22
N LEU A 25 -1.93 -3.79 3.41
CA LEU A 25 -2.49 -4.86 2.60
C LEU A 25 -1.54 -5.35 1.48
N TYR A 26 -0.63 -4.49 1.00
CA TYR A 26 0.21 -4.79 -0.17
C TYR A 26 1.71 -4.79 0.11
N LYS A 27 2.15 -4.31 1.28
CA LYS A 27 3.59 -4.16 1.59
C LYS A 27 4.36 -5.47 1.45
N GLU A 28 3.73 -6.60 1.78
CA GLU A 28 4.35 -7.92 1.67
C GLU A 28 4.78 -8.22 0.23
N ARG A 29 3.88 -8.02 -0.73
CA ARG A 29 4.09 -8.33 -2.15
C ARG A 29 4.94 -7.30 -2.87
N LEU A 30 4.85 -6.03 -2.46
CA LEU A 30 5.50 -4.93 -3.17
C LEU A 30 6.84 -4.51 -2.58
N CYS A 31 7.00 -4.62 -1.26
CA CYS A 31 8.09 -3.94 -0.55
C CYS A 31 9.08 -4.89 0.10
N ILE A 32 8.63 -5.96 0.78
CA ILE A 32 9.49 -6.71 1.71
C ILE A 32 10.66 -7.38 0.98
N ASP A 33 10.38 -8.30 0.06
CA ASP A 33 11.43 -9.01 -0.70
C ASP A 33 12.25 -8.06 -1.58
N LEU A 34 11.60 -7.04 -2.16
CA LEU A 34 12.27 -6.01 -2.96
C LEU A 34 13.31 -5.26 -2.13
N ALA A 35 12.94 -4.82 -0.93
CA ALA A 35 13.82 -4.09 -0.04
C ALA A 35 15.05 -4.94 0.31
N PHE A 36 14.87 -6.21 0.71
CA PHE A 36 15.99 -7.10 1.01
C PHE A 36 16.89 -7.34 -0.21
N SER A 37 16.31 -7.56 -1.40
CA SER A 37 17.07 -7.76 -2.63
C SER A 37 17.92 -6.53 -2.98
N LEU A 38 17.32 -5.34 -2.94
CA LEU A 38 18.01 -4.09 -3.25
C LEU A 38 19.05 -3.73 -2.20
N SER A 39 18.78 -3.97 -0.91
CA SER A 39 19.75 -3.76 0.17
C SER A 39 21.00 -4.61 -0.04
N ARG A 40 20.84 -5.88 -0.44
CA ARG A 40 21.96 -6.77 -0.79
C ARG A 40 22.71 -6.25 -2.01
N GLU A 41 22.00 -5.88 -3.08
CA GLU A 41 22.59 -5.41 -4.33
C GLU A 41 23.37 -4.10 -4.16
N MET A 42 22.85 -3.18 -3.35
CA MET A 42 23.46 -1.88 -3.10
C MET A 42 24.61 -1.93 -2.10
N ALA A 43 24.79 -3.04 -1.37
CA ALA A 43 25.89 -3.25 -0.42
C ALA A 43 26.14 -2.06 0.53
N GLY A 44 25.07 -1.50 1.08
CA GLY A 44 25.12 -0.36 2.01
C GLY A 44 25.15 1.03 1.36
N ARG A 45 25.18 1.13 0.02
CA ARG A 45 25.10 2.42 -0.70
C ARG A 45 23.69 2.68 -1.22
N TYR A 46 22.90 3.42 -0.44
CA TYR A 46 21.53 3.74 -0.83
C TYR A 46 21.45 4.56 -2.12
N ASP A 47 20.63 4.08 -3.06
CA ASP A 47 20.24 4.80 -4.28
C ASP A 47 18.71 4.92 -4.35
N LYS A 48 18.22 6.15 -4.16
CA LYS A 48 16.79 6.46 -4.21
C LYS A 48 16.16 6.20 -5.57
N HIS A 49 16.89 6.40 -6.66
CA HIS A 49 16.36 6.26 -8.01
C HIS A 49 16.13 4.78 -8.31
N LYS A 50 17.10 3.95 -7.97
CA LYS A 50 17.01 2.48 -8.12
C LYS A 50 15.84 1.89 -7.33
N VAL A 51 15.70 2.29 -6.05
CA VAL A 51 14.59 1.84 -5.20
C VAL A 51 13.24 2.27 -5.78
N SER A 52 13.12 3.56 -6.14
CA SER A 52 11.86 4.09 -6.65
C SER A 52 11.48 3.51 -8.01
N GLU A 53 12.45 3.29 -8.90
CA GLU A 53 12.22 2.67 -10.20
C GLU A 53 11.74 1.22 -10.07
N ALA A 54 12.44 0.41 -9.25
CA ALA A 54 12.08 -0.99 -9.05
C ALA A 54 10.71 -1.14 -8.37
N PHE A 55 10.39 -0.27 -7.39
CA PHE A 55 9.09 -0.24 -6.75
C PHE A 55 7.98 0.13 -7.75
N ARG A 56 8.16 1.20 -8.54
CA ARG A 56 7.19 1.60 -9.58
C ARG A 56 6.93 0.48 -10.60
N LYS A 57 7.98 -0.24 -11.02
CA LYS A 57 7.84 -1.39 -11.92
C LYS A 57 6.90 -2.45 -11.35
N ARG A 58 7.01 -2.77 -10.05
CA ARG A 58 6.10 -3.71 -9.38
C ARG A 58 4.68 -3.17 -9.22
N VAL A 59 4.54 -1.91 -8.83
CA VAL A 59 3.23 -1.24 -8.70
C VAL A 59 2.46 -1.27 -10.03
N ILE A 60 3.14 -0.98 -11.14
CA ILE A 60 2.56 -1.02 -12.48
C ILE A 60 2.22 -2.46 -12.88
N ALA A 61 3.13 -3.41 -12.67
CA ALA A 61 2.90 -4.82 -13.01
C ALA A 61 1.75 -5.44 -12.22
N LEU A 62 1.51 -4.97 -10.99
CA LEU A 62 0.39 -5.40 -10.14
C LEU A 62 -0.92 -4.70 -10.49
N ASP A 63 -0.89 -3.62 -11.28
CA ASP A 63 -2.05 -2.75 -11.52
C ASP A 63 -2.70 -2.24 -10.21
N LEU A 64 -1.84 -1.82 -9.28
CA LEU A 64 -2.22 -1.57 -7.89
C LEU A 64 -3.38 -0.57 -7.73
N LEU A 65 -3.46 0.45 -8.59
CA LEU A 65 -4.51 1.46 -8.48
C LEU A 65 -5.90 0.88 -8.73
N ASN A 66 -6.02 -0.04 -9.69
CA ASN A 66 -7.28 -0.73 -9.96
C ASN A 66 -7.62 -1.73 -8.84
N LEU A 67 -6.62 -2.45 -8.31
CA LEU A 67 -6.82 -3.35 -7.17
C LEU A 67 -7.26 -2.60 -5.91
N ILE A 68 -6.57 -1.52 -5.53
CA ILE A 68 -6.94 -0.71 -4.36
C ILE A 68 -8.38 -0.19 -4.47
N ALA A 69 -8.80 0.20 -5.67
CA ALA A 69 -10.16 0.67 -5.89
C ALA A 69 -11.21 -0.43 -5.63
N ALA A 70 -10.94 -1.66 -6.08
CA ALA A 70 -11.79 -2.81 -5.83
C ALA A 70 -11.79 -3.19 -4.35
N ASP A 71 -10.62 -3.30 -3.74
CA ASP A 71 -10.45 -3.74 -2.35
C ASP A 71 -11.09 -2.76 -1.35
N ILE A 72 -10.94 -1.44 -1.56
CA ILE A 72 -11.63 -0.44 -0.71
C ILE A 72 -13.15 -0.60 -0.81
N ASN A 73 -13.70 -0.81 -2.00
CA ASN A 73 -15.15 -0.99 -2.16
C ASN A 73 -15.64 -2.26 -1.46
N GLU A 74 -14.86 -3.34 -1.49
CA GLU A 74 -15.17 -4.58 -0.77
C GLU A 74 -15.12 -4.37 0.75
N LEU A 75 -14.03 -3.78 1.25
CA LEU A 75 -13.81 -3.51 2.68
C LEU A 75 -14.85 -2.55 3.26
N MET A 76 -15.29 -1.55 2.48
CA MET A 76 -16.23 -0.51 2.92
C MET A 76 -17.70 -0.81 2.59
N GLY A 77 -17.99 -1.85 1.79
CA GLY A 77 -19.32 -2.05 1.18
C GLY A 77 -19.81 -3.50 1.04
N GLY A 78 -19.08 -4.51 1.54
CA GLY A 78 -19.51 -5.90 1.44
C GLY A 78 -20.68 -6.29 2.37
N LYS A 79 -21.84 -6.66 1.79
CA LYS A 79 -23.03 -7.44 2.27
C LYS A 79 -23.61 -7.25 3.69
N GLY A 80 -22.98 -6.49 4.58
CA GLY A 80 -23.29 -6.44 6.01
C GLY A 80 -23.79 -5.08 6.51
N ALA A 81 -23.86 -4.05 5.65
CA ALA A 81 -24.51 -2.78 6.00
C ALA A 81 -26.03 -2.99 6.10
N ARG A 82 -26.48 -3.74 7.11
CA ARG A 82 -27.86 -3.75 7.57
C ARG A 82 -28.17 -2.32 7.96
N ARG A 83 -28.97 -1.67 7.12
CA ARG A 83 -29.84 -0.57 7.55
C ARG A 83 -30.81 -1.16 8.58
N THR A 84 -30.43 -1.09 9.86
CA THR A 84 -31.39 -1.12 10.96
C THR A 84 -31.95 0.27 11.15
#